data_AF-A0A7Y6NP10-F1
#
_entry.id   AF-A0A7Y6NP10-F1
#
_cell.length_a   1.000
_cell.length_b   1.000
_cell.length_c   1.000
_cell.angle_alpha   90.00
_cell.angle_beta   90.00
_cell.angle_gamma   90.00
#
_symmetry.space_group_name_H-M   'P 1'
#
loop_
_entity.id
_entity.type
_entity.pdbx_description
1 polymer ?
#
loop_
_entity_poly.entity_id
_entity_poly.type
_entity_poly.pdbx_seq_one_letter_code
_entity_poly.pdbx_strand_id
1 'polypeptide(L)'
;MRHLSICLWLFAATGAYAHGGGLDSNGCHHDRKNGGYHCHRAVVAPTPSAALGARPSRQYALASVRTTPAPVLLSPTCHVGPRGGTYTITASGRKNYSGC
;
A
#
# COMPACT_ATOMS: atom_id res chain seq x y z
N MET A 1 54.71 -2.94 -14.96
CA MET A 1 54.15 -1.99 -13.96
C MET A 1 52.73 -1.52 -14.30
N ARG A 2 52.40 -1.28 -15.58
CA ARG A 2 51.05 -0.83 -16.05
C ARG A 2 49.90 -1.79 -15.70
N HIS A 3 50.16 -3.09 -15.78
CA HIS A 3 49.16 -4.13 -15.52
C HIS A 3 48.86 -4.33 -14.02
N LEU A 4 49.82 -3.98 -13.16
CA LEU A 4 49.66 -4.06 -11.71
C LEU A 4 48.63 -3.04 -11.20
N SER A 5 48.64 -1.83 -11.79
CA SER A 5 47.70 -0.76 -11.49
C SER A 5 46.27 -1.08 -11.93
N ILE A 6 46.10 -1.83 -13.02
CA ILE A 6 44.77 -2.26 -13.51
C ILE A 6 44.18 -3.31 -12.56
N CYS A 7 44.96 -4.30 -12.12
CA CYS A 7 44.50 -5.31 -11.17
C CYS A 7 44.08 -4.72 -9.82
N LEU A 8 44.78 -3.66 -9.36
CA LEU A 8 44.46 -2.97 -8.11
C LEU A 8 43.09 -2.27 -8.17
N TRP A 9 42.69 -1.74 -9.33
CA TRP A 9 41.38 -1.08 -9.50
C TRP A 9 40.21 -2.06 -9.58
N LEU A 10 40.40 -3.25 -10.16
CA LEU A 10 39.37 -4.30 -10.25
C LEU A 10 39.00 -4.86 -8.86
N PHE A 11 39.95 -4.93 -7.94
CA PHE A 11 39.72 -5.46 -6.59
C PHE A 11 39.00 -4.49 -5.64
N ALA A 12 39.02 -3.18 -5.94
CA ALA A 12 38.42 -2.15 -5.10
C ALA A 12 36.87 -2.08 -5.21
N ALA A 13 36.25 -2.80 -6.14
CA ALA A 13 34.82 -2.72 -6.44
C ALA A 13 33.92 -3.68 -5.61
N THR A 14 34.31 -4.03 -4.38
CA THR A 14 33.54 -4.98 -3.56
C THR A 14 32.63 -4.25 -2.57
N GLY A 15 31.32 -4.17 -2.88
CA GLY A 15 30.30 -3.84 -1.89
C GLY A 15 29.12 -3.02 -2.40
N ALA A 16 28.23 -3.61 -3.19
CA ALA A 16 26.89 -3.07 -3.40
C ALA A 16 25.89 -3.97 -2.65
N TYR A 17 25.41 -3.52 -1.49
CA TYR A 17 24.38 -4.24 -0.74
C TYR A 17 23.01 -3.95 -1.35
N ALA A 18 22.32 -4.99 -1.79
CA ALA A 18 20.95 -4.86 -2.27
C ALA A 18 20.03 -4.50 -1.10
N HIS A 19 19.49 -3.29 -1.10
CA HIS A 19 18.42 -2.90 -0.19
C HIS A 19 17.12 -3.58 -0.64
N GLY A 20 16.38 -4.19 0.28
CA GLY A 20 15.03 -4.68 -0.03
C GLY A 20 14.15 -3.51 -0.45
N GLY A 21 13.53 -3.59 -1.63
CA GLY A 21 12.55 -2.60 -2.09
C GLY A 21 11.49 -2.40 -1.02
N GLY A 22 11.44 -1.19 -0.45
CA GLY A 22 10.77 -0.92 0.82
C GLY A 22 9.35 -1.50 0.90
N LEU A 23 9.03 -2.10 2.05
CA LEU A 23 7.70 -2.56 2.41
C LEU A 23 6.98 -1.44 3.19
N ASP A 24 5.66 -1.43 3.18
CA ASP A 24 4.85 -0.58 4.05
C ASP A 24 4.88 -1.07 5.51
N SER A 25 4.17 -0.35 6.38
CA SER A 25 4.05 -0.69 7.81
C SER A 25 3.46 -2.08 8.07
N ASN A 26 2.75 -2.66 7.09
CA ASN A 26 2.17 -4.00 7.18
C ASN A 26 3.12 -5.09 6.65
N GLY A 27 4.31 -4.73 6.16
CA GLY A 27 5.25 -5.67 5.57
C GLY A 27 4.90 -6.07 4.14
N CYS A 28 4.17 -5.22 3.42
CA CYS A 28 3.69 -5.49 2.06
C CYS A 28 4.09 -4.39 1.07
N HIS A 29 3.88 -4.62 -0.22
CA HIS A 29 4.12 -3.63 -1.27
C HIS A 29 3.09 -3.74 -2.40
N HIS A 30 2.88 -2.62 -3.11
CA HIS A 30 2.07 -2.58 -4.30
C HIS A 30 2.91 -2.84 -5.55
N ASP A 31 2.54 -3.84 -6.34
CA ASP A 31 3.12 -4.04 -7.66
C ASP A 31 2.41 -3.11 -8.66
N ARG A 32 3.10 -2.05 -9.09
CA ARG A 32 2.54 -1.09 -10.07
C ARG A 32 2.62 -1.58 -11.51
N LYS A 33 3.51 -2.52 -11.82
CA LYS A 33 3.69 -3.00 -13.19
C LYS A 33 2.63 -4.05 -13.52
N ASN A 34 2.43 -4.99 -12.60
CA ASN A 34 1.51 -6.10 -12.81
C ASN A 34 0.16 -5.91 -12.10
N GLY A 35 0.06 -4.90 -11.23
CA GLY A 35 -1.09 -4.73 -10.36
C GLY A 35 -1.04 -5.72 -9.19
N GLY A 36 -1.55 -5.31 -8.03
CA GLY A 36 -1.65 -6.17 -6.86
C GLY A 36 -1.00 -5.60 -5.61
N TYR A 37 -1.16 -6.33 -4.51
CA TYR A 37 -0.60 -6.03 -3.21
C TYR A 37 -0.02 -7.30 -2.62
N HIS A 38 1.29 -7.32 -2.39
CA HIS A 38 2.04 -8.51 -2.04
C HIS A 38 2.75 -8.32 -0.72
N CYS A 39 2.53 -9.25 0.21
CA CYS A 39 3.13 -9.22 1.52
C CYS A 39 4.33 -10.15 1.60
N HIS A 40 5.47 -9.61 2.03
CA HIS A 40 6.70 -10.38 2.25
C HIS A 40 7.01 -10.58 3.75
N ARG A 41 6.51 -9.69 4.60
CA ARG A 41 6.63 -9.75 6.06
C ARG A 41 5.28 -9.51 6.72
N ALA A 42 4.21 -10.08 6.16
CA ALA A 42 2.92 -10.05 6.84
C ALA A 42 3.11 -10.63 8.24
N VAL A 43 2.90 -9.80 9.26
CA VAL A 43 2.60 -10.32 10.59
C VAL A 43 1.29 -11.06 10.39
N VAL A 44 1.34 -12.39 10.40
CA VAL A 44 0.13 -13.20 10.36
C VAL A 44 -0.62 -12.86 11.63
N ALA A 45 -1.59 -11.94 11.55
CA ALA A 45 -2.61 -11.83 12.58
C ALA A 45 -3.19 -13.24 12.71
N PRO A 46 -3.35 -13.80 13.92
CA PRO A 46 -3.91 -15.12 14.08
C PRO A 46 -5.26 -15.15 13.36
N THR A 47 -5.31 -15.90 12.26
CA THR A 47 -6.54 -16.12 11.52
C THR A 47 -7.46 -16.89 12.45
N PRO A 48 -8.65 -16.37 12.82
CA PRO A 48 -9.69 -17.27 13.28
C PRO A 48 -9.93 -18.25 12.13
N SER A 49 -9.71 -19.54 12.41
CA SER A 49 -9.81 -20.61 11.43
C SER A 49 -11.09 -20.47 10.61
N ALA A 50 -10.95 -20.61 9.30
CA ALA A 50 -12.01 -20.45 8.33
C ALA A 50 -13.29 -21.21 8.74
N ALA A 51 -14.37 -20.47 8.98
CA ALA A 51 -15.71 -21.00 8.76
C ALA A 51 -15.93 -21.06 7.25
N LEU A 52 -15.48 -22.16 6.64
CA LEU A 52 -15.96 -22.61 5.34
C LEU A 52 -17.47 -22.84 5.46
N GLY A 53 -18.26 -21.99 4.78
CA GLY A 53 -19.65 -22.29 4.44
C GLY A 53 -20.70 -21.36 5.03
N ALA A 54 -20.95 -20.25 4.35
CA ALA A 54 -22.31 -19.72 4.20
C ALA A 54 -22.31 -18.65 3.10
N ARG A 55 -22.83 -19.01 1.93
CA ARG A 55 -23.33 -18.04 0.95
C ARG A 55 -24.64 -17.48 1.52
N PRO A 56 -24.81 -16.17 1.72
CA PRO A 56 -26.15 -15.59 1.73
C PRO A 56 -26.38 -14.96 0.36
N SER A 57 -27.03 -15.72 -0.52
CA SER A 57 -27.86 -15.11 -1.57
C SER A 57 -29.01 -14.38 -0.86
N ARG A 58 -28.90 -13.07 -0.67
CA ARG A 58 -30.05 -12.28 -0.23
C ARG A 58 -30.07 -10.90 -0.89
N GLN A 59 -30.80 -10.91 -2.01
CA GLN A 59 -31.77 -9.90 -2.43
C GLN A 59 -31.35 -8.44 -2.30
N TYR A 60 -31.04 -7.86 -3.46
CA TYR A 60 -31.13 -6.43 -3.72
C TYR A 60 -32.56 -5.94 -3.42
N ALA A 61 -32.81 -5.50 -2.19
CA ALA A 61 -33.97 -4.69 -1.87
C ALA A 61 -33.62 -3.23 -2.23
N LEU A 62 -34.19 -2.74 -3.33
CA LEU A 62 -34.19 -1.33 -3.69
C LEU A 62 -34.98 -0.55 -2.63
N ALA A 63 -34.29 -0.06 -1.59
CA ALA A 63 -34.82 0.95 -0.69
C ALA A 63 -34.35 2.32 -1.18
N SER A 64 -35.20 2.96 -1.99
CA SER A 64 -35.10 4.38 -2.32
C SER A 64 -35.37 5.20 -1.07
N VAL A 65 -34.32 5.49 -0.30
CA VAL A 65 -34.38 6.49 0.77
C VAL A 65 -33.84 7.79 0.19
N ARG A 66 -34.76 8.68 -0.20
CA ARG A 66 -34.45 10.11 -0.35
C ARG A 66 -34.13 10.66 1.04
N THR A 67 -32.86 10.60 1.40
CA THR A 67 -32.32 11.38 2.51
C THR A 67 -31.78 12.67 1.91
N THR A 68 -32.40 13.79 2.24
CA THR A 68 -31.80 15.11 2.05
C THR A 68 -30.52 15.18 2.89
N PRO A 69 -29.34 15.45 2.32
CA PRO A 69 -28.14 15.61 3.13
C PRO A 69 -28.22 16.97 3.85
N ALA A 70 -28.40 16.92 5.16
CA ALA A 70 -27.85 17.96 6.03
C ALA A 70 -26.34 18.08 5.72
N PRO A 71 -25.71 19.27 5.79
CA PRO A 71 -24.28 19.41 5.53
C PRO A 71 -23.53 18.69 6.66
N VAL A 72 -23.24 17.41 6.43
CA VAL A 72 -22.30 16.65 7.24
C VAL A 72 -20.99 17.35 7.06
N LEU A 73 -20.49 17.94 8.14
CA LEU A 73 -19.11 18.40 8.26
C LEU A 73 -18.24 17.20 7.92
N LEU A 74 -17.78 17.13 6.67
CA LEU A 74 -17.05 15.99 6.13
C LEU A 74 -15.72 15.89 6.86
N SER A 75 -15.66 15.05 7.90
CA SER A 75 -14.38 14.50 8.34
C SER A 75 -13.70 13.96 7.10
N PRO A 76 -12.50 14.45 6.74
CA PRO A 76 -11.91 14.13 5.45
C PRO A 76 -11.64 12.63 5.38
N THR A 77 -12.22 11.97 4.38
CA THR A 77 -12.01 10.54 4.15
C THR A 77 -10.52 10.28 3.94
N CYS A 78 -9.92 9.48 4.83
CA CYS A 78 -8.54 9.06 4.70
C CYS A 78 -8.40 8.00 3.61
N HIS A 79 -7.42 8.15 2.75
CA HIS A 79 -7.03 7.18 1.75
C HIS A 79 -5.58 6.75 1.96
N VAL A 80 -5.27 5.47 1.74
CA VAL A 80 -3.88 4.97 1.81
C VAL A 80 -3.15 5.33 0.53
N GLY A 81 -2.01 5.99 0.69
CA GLY A 81 -1.16 6.49 -0.38
C GLY A 81 -0.16 5.46 -0.89
N PRO A 82 0.38 5.65 -2.10
CA PRO A 82 1.26 4.71 -2.78
C PRO A 82 2.65 4.53 -2.14
N ARG A 83 2.93 5.25 -1.04
CA ARG A 83 4.18 5.19 -0.25
C ARG A 83 3.93 4.78 1.21
N GLY A 84 2.73 4.27 1.53
CA GLY A 84 2.40 3.79 2.89
C GLY A 84 1.91 4.87 3.88
N GLY A 85 1.78 6.14 3.49
CA GLY A 85 1.16 7.21 4.30
C GLY A 85 -0.30 7.47 3.90
N THR A 86 -1.06 8.23 4.70
CA THR A 86 -2.44 8.60 4.37
C THR A 86 -2.53 9.91 3.60
N TYR A 87 -3.61 10.08 2.83
CA TYR A 87 -3.93 11.33 2.16
C TYR A 87 -5.44 11.57 2.15
N THR A 88 -5.83 12.83 2.01
CA THR A 88 -7.23 13.26 1.89
C THR A 88 -7.49 13.84 0.50
N ILE A 89 -8.74 13.79 0.05
CA ILE A 89 -9.18 14.48 -1.18
C ILE A 89 -9.79 15.82 -0.76
N THR A 90 -9.16 16.92 -1.17
CA THR A 90 -9.71 18.27 -0.95
C THR A 90 -11.00 18.47 -1.75
N ALA A 91 -11.80 19.48 -1.41
CA ALA A 91 -12.99 19.85 -2.20
C ALA A 91 -12.67 20.12 -3.68
N SER A 92 -11.43 20.54 -3.98
CA SER A 92 -10.93 20.75 -5.35
C SER A 92 -10.55 19.46 -6.11
N GLY A 93 -10.66 18.30 -5.48
CA GLY A 93 -10.24 17.01 -6.03
C GLY A 93 -8.73 16.73 -5.95
N ARG A 94 -7.92 17.68 -5.45
CA ARG A 94 -6.47 17.47 -5.25
C ARG A 94 -6.20 16.59 -4.02
N LYS A 95 -5.16 15.76 -4.12
CA LYS A 95 -4.66 14.92 -3.02
C LYS A 95 -3.81 15.75 -2.05
N ASN A 96 -4.11 15.68 -0.76
CA ASN A 96 -3.30 16.27 0.29
C ASN A 96 -2.66 15.16 1.14
N TYR A 97 -1.32 15.08 1.13
CA TYR A 97 -0.52 14.07 1.84
C TYR A 97 -0.03 14.54 3.22
N SER A 98 -0.56 15.63 3.77
CA SER A 98 -0.25 16.06 5.15
C SER A 98 -0.83 15.13 6.22
N GLY A 99 -1.31 13.95 5.83
CA GLY A 99 -2.08 13.05 6.66
C GLY A 99 -3.58 13.36 6.65
N CYS A 100 -4.30 12.44 7.26
CA CYS A 100 -5.45 12.76 8.09
C CYS A 100 -5.00 12.58 9.55
#